data_AF-A0A0D7PRW7-F1
#
_entry.id   AF-A0A0D7PRW7-F1
#
_cell.length_a   1.000
_cell.length_b   1.000
_cell.length_c   1.000
_cell.angle_alpha   90.00
_cell.angle_beta   90.00
_cell.angle_gamma   90.00
#
_symmetry.space_group_name_H-M   'P 1'
#
loop_
_entity.id
_entity.type
_entity.pdbx_description
1 polymer ?
#
loop_
_entity_poly.entity_id
_entity_poly.type
_entity_poly.pdbx_seq_one_letter_code
_entity_poly.pdbx_strand_id
1 'polypeptide(L)' 'MPMSLSNPRRSVEQHLADESIRLREEASAMPPGVERDRLIRMARRAETASRVNAWVTSPGLQSPK' A
#
# COMPACT_ATOMS: atom_id res chain seq x y z
N MET A 1 -22.06 18.74 -7.29
CA MET A 1 -20.90 18.93 -6.39
C MET A 1 -20.72 17.68 -5.54
N PRO A 2 -19.85 16.72 -5.91
CA PRO A 2 -19.36 15.75 -4.94
C PRO A 2 -18.20 16.39 -4.17
N MET A 3 -18.28 16.42 -2.84
CA MET A 3 -17.16 16.76 -1.97
C MET A 3 -16.13 15.64 -2.06
N SER A 4 -15.31 15.72 -3.11
CA SER A 4 -14.12 14.92 -3.29
C SER A 4 -13.17 15.23 -2.14
N LEU A 5 -12.85 14.24 -1.32
CA LEU A 5 -11.69 14.28 -0.43
C LEU A 5 -10.42 14.15 -1.29
N SER A 6 -10.25 15.09 -2.23
CA SER A 6 -9.00 15.31 -2.95
C SER A 6 -8.06 16.03 -1.98
N ASN A 7 -7.44 15.26 -1.09
CA ASN A 7 -6.24 15.72 -0.42
C ASN A 7 -5.13 15.77 -1.49
N PRO A 8 -4.46 16.92 -1.75
CA PRO A 8 -3.36 17.01 -2.71
C PRO A 8 -2.05 16.35 -2.19
N ARG A 9 -2.18 15.37 -1.30
CA ARG A 9 -1.14 14.53 -0.76
C ARG A 9 -1.51 13.08 -1.09
N ARG A 10 -0.55 12.34 -1.65
CA ARG A 10 -0.63 10.94 -2.12
C ARG A 10 -1.68 10.09 -1.37
N SER A 11 -2.49 9.33 -2.10
CA SER A 11 -3.53 8.49 -1.50
C SER A 11 -2.92 7.40 -0.60
N VAL A 12 -3.70 6.87 0.35
CA VAL A 12 -3.22 5.82 1.27
C VAL A 12 -2.81 4.57 0.50
N GLU A 13 -3.55 4.20 -0.55
CA GLU A 13 -3.19 3.09 -1.44
C GLU A 13 -1.82 3.33 -2.08
N GLN A 14 -1.58 4.53 -2.60
CA GLN A 14 -0.34 4.89 -3.27
C GLN A 14 0.84 4.88 -2.30
N HIS A 15 0.69 5.48 -1.12
CA HIS A 15 1.74 5.48 -0.09
C HIS A 15 2.14 4.07 0.32
N LEU A 16 1.16 3.19 0.54
CA LEU A 16 1.42 1.77 0.87
C LEU A 16 2.06 1.01 -0.29
N ALA A 17 1.71 1.34 -1.54
CA ALA A 17 2.34 0.75 -2.71
C ALA A 17 3.82 1.18 -2.81
N ASP A 18 4.15 2.45 -2.59
CA ASP A 18 5.53 2.93 -2.58
C ASP A 18 6.36 2.27 -1.48
N GLU A 19 5.78 2.14 -0.29
CA GLU A 19 6.47 1.51 0.84
C GLU A 19 6.74 0.03 0.55
N SER A 20 5.82 -0.65 -0.15
CA SER A 20 6.06 -2.03 -0.61
C SER A 20 7.25 -2.14 -1.57
N ILE A 21 7.44 -1.14 -2.43
CA ILE A 21 8.56 -1.08 -3.39
C ILE A 21 9.86 -0.82 -2.62
N ARG A 22 9.89 0.20 -1.76
CA ARG A 22 11.07 0.54 -0.95
C ARG A 22 11.55 -0.62 -0.09
N LEU A 23 10.63 -1.33 0.57
CA LEU A 23 10.96 -2.50 1.39
C LEU A 23 11.51 -3.67 0.55
N ARG A 24 11.06 -3.82 -0.71
CA ARG A 24 11.61 -4.83 -1.63
C ARG A 24 13.01 -4.45 -2.12
N GLU A 25 13.24 -3.18 -2.40
CA GLU A 25 14.55 -2.65 -2.77
C GLU A 25 15.56 -2.84 -1.63
N GLU A 26 15.16 -2.49 -0.40
CA GLU A 26 15.98 -2.69 0.79
C GLU A 26 16.26 -4.19 1.03
N ALA A 27 15.23 -5.04 0.93
CA ALA A 27 15.41 -6.48 1.01
C ALA A 27 16.37 -7.02 -0.07
N SER A 28 16.34 -6.46 -1.28
CA SER A 28 17.21 -6.88 -2.39
C SER A 28 18.68 -6.60 -2.09
N ALA A 29 18.98 -5.48 -1.44
CA ALA A 29 20.32 -5.08 -1.04
C ALA A 29 20.88 -5.87 0.16
N MET A 30 20.02 -6.57 0.92
CA MET A 30 20.45 -7.37 2.07
C MET A 30 20.90 -8.79 1.68
N PRO A 31 21.90 -9.36 2.38
CA PRO A 31 22.20 -10.78 2.26
C PRO A 31 21.02 -11.64 2.74
N PRO A 32 20.92 -12.90 2.30
CA PRO A 32 19.92 -13.84 2.82
C PRO A 32 19.98 -13.95 4.35
N GLY A 33 18.83 -13.85 5.01
CA GLY A 33 18.74 -13.90 6.47
C GLY A 33 17.42 -13.39 6.99
N VAL A 34 17.27 -13.46 8.32
CA VAL A 34 16.02 -13.11 9.03
C VAL A 34 15.57 -11.68 8.75
N GLU A 35 16.50 -10.75 8.61
CA GLU A 35 16.19 -9.34 8.37
C GLU A 35 15.68 -9.09 6.94
N ARG A 36 16.31 -9.72 5.93
CA ARG A 36 15.80 -9.74 4.55
C ARG A 36 14.38 -10.31 4.50
N ASP A 37 14.14 -11.43 5.19
CA ASP A 37 12.81 -12.04 5.22
C ASP A 37 11.78 -11.15 5.93
N ARG A 38 12.20 -10.41 6.95
CA ARG A 38 11.34 -9.43 7.64
C ARG A 38 10.91 -8.32 6.69
N LEU A 39 11.84 -7.73 5.95
CA LEU A 39 11.55 -6.70 4.95
C LEU A 39 10.61 -7.23 3.86
N ILE A 40 10.84 -8.44 3.35
CA ILE A 40 9.96 -9.09 2.37
C ILE A 40 8.54 -9.28 2.94
N ARG A 41 8.42 -9.72 4.19
CA ARG A 41 7.11 -9.85 4.85
C ARG A 41 6.41 -8.51 5.01
N MET A 42 7.13 -7.46 5.38
CA MET A 42 6.59 -6.10 5.50
C MET A 42 6.13 -5.57 4.14
N ALA A 43 6.91 -5.75 3.08
CA ALA A 43 6.54 -5.35 1.73
C ALA A 43 5.23 -5.99 1.27
N ARG A 44 5.07 -7.30 1.49
CA ARG A 44 3.84 -8.03 1.14
C ARG A 44 2.62 -7.51 1.91
N ARG A 45 2.80 -7.13 3.18
CA ARG A 45 1.73 -6.54 3.99
C ARG A 45 1.32 -5.17 3.44
N ALA A 46 2.28 -4.32 3.11
CA ALA A 46 2.03 -3.00 2.53
C ALA A 46 1.29 -3.10 1.18
N GLU A 47 1.74 -4.02 0.30
CA GLU A 47 1.07 -4.30 -0.97
C GLU A 47 -0.38 -4.77 -0.77
N THR A 48 -0.59 -5.69 0.16
CA THR A 48 -1.93 -6.21 0.48
C THR A 48 -2.83 -5.12 1.03
N ALA A 49 -2.33 -4.29 1.93
CA ALA A 49 -3.07 -3.17 2.51
C ALA A 49 -3.44 -2.12 1.44
N SER A 50 -2.52 -1.82 0.51
CA SER A 50 -2.78 -0.95 -0.63
C SER A 50 -3.95 -1.47 -1.47
N ARG A 51 -3.93 -2.76 -1.82
CA ARG A 51 -4.98 -3.42 -2.61
C ARG A 51 -6.32 -3.46 -1.89
N VAL A 52 -6.34 -3.80 -0.60
CA VAL A 52 -7.57 -3.82 0.20
C VAL A 52 -8.16 -2.42 0.28
N ASN A 53 -7.33 -1.40 0.51
CA ASN A 53 -7.79 -0.03 0.57
C ASN A 53 -8.38 0.41 -0.78
N ALA A 54 -7.75 0.07 -1.90
CA ALA A 54 -8.28 0.31 -3.25
C ALA A 54 -9.65 -0.36 -3.49
N TRP A 55 -9.88 -1.55 -2.91
CA TRP A 55 -11.18 -2.21 -2.99
C TRP A 55 -12.23 -1.50 -2.15
N VAL A 56 -11.93 -1.19 -0.88
CA VAL A 56 -12.88 -0.55 0.04
C VAL A 56 -13.26 0.86 -0.42
N THR A 57 -12.36 1.57 -1.09
CA THR A 57 -12.63 2.91 -1.64
C THR A 57 -13.32 2.87 -3.01
N SER A 58 -13.55 1.69 -3.59
CA SER A 58 -14.24 1.54 -4.86
C SER A 58 -15.71 1.97 -4.79
N PRO A 59 -16.21 2.79 -5.73
CA PRO A 59 -17.58 3.28 -5.74
C PRO A 59 -18.66 2.18 -5.71
N GLY A 60 -18.36 0.99 -6.24
CA GLY A 60 -19.30 -0.13 -6.27
C GLY A 60 -19.53 -0.84 -4.93
N LEU A 61 -18.73 -0.51 -3.91
CA LEU A 61 -18.85 -1.05 -2.54
C LEU A 61 -19.29 0.01 -1.53
N GLN A 62 -19.44 1.27 -1.96
CA GLN A 62 -20.01 2.31 -1.12
C GLN A 62 -21.54 2.18 -1.11
N SER A 63 -22.14 2.23 0.08
CA SER A 63 -23.60 2.29 0.19
C SER A 63 -24.11 3.50 -0.59
N PRO A 64 -25.13 3.33 -1.46
CA PRO A 64 -25.76 4.45 -2.14
C PRO A 64 -26.35 5.41 -1.09
N LYS A 65 -26.23 6.72 -1.36
CA LYS A 65 -26.80 7.78 -0.52
C LYS A 65 -28.31 7.88 -0.69
#